data_AF-A0A2I0IGW7-F1
#
_entry.id   AF-A0A2I0IGW7-F1
#
_cell.length_a   1.000
_cell.length_b   1.000
_cell.length_c   1.000
_cell.angle_alpha   90.00
_cell.angle_beta   90.00
_cell.angle_gamma   90.00
#
_symmetry.space_group_name_H-M   'P 1'
#
loop_
_entity.id
_entity.type
_entity.pdbx_description
1 polymer ?
#
loop_
_entity_poly.entity_id
_entity_poly.type
_entity_poly.pdbx_seq_one_letter_code
_entity_poly.pdbx_strand_id
1 'polypeptide(L)'
;MLPIYKELIPAGIRVWLFSGDTDAVVPLTASRYSIDALKLPTLTNWYPWYDNGKVGGWSQIYKGLTFVTVTGAGHKVPVLRPRQAFILFQSFLANKPMPS
;
A
#
# COMPACT_ATOMS: atom_id res chain seq x y z
N MET A 1 0.54 11.63 -13.52
CA MET A 1 0.98 10.39 -12.82
C MET A 1 0.32 9.13 -13.36
N LEU A 2 -1.02 9.03 -13.45
CA LEU A 2 -1.69 7.78 -13.88
C LEU A 2 -1.18 7.17 -15.20
N PRO A 3 -0.87 7.94 -16.27
CA PRO A 3 -0.32 7.36 -17.50
C PRO A 3 1.00 6.59 -17.30
N ILE A 4 1.86 7.05 -16.38
CA ILE A 4 3.12 6.37 -16.06
C ILE A 4 2.83 5.00 -15.43
N TYR A 5 1.87 4.90 -14.50
CA TYR A 5 1.46 3.60 -13.95
C TYR A 5 0.93 2.66 -15.03
N LYS A 6 0.19 3.19 -16.02
CA LYS A 6 -0.32 2.40 -17.16
C LYS A 6 0.79 1.91 -18.09
N GLU A 7 1.99 2.49 -18.04
CA GLU A 7 3.16 2.02 -18.78
C GLU A 7 3.99 1.02 -17.95
N LEU A 8 4.29 1.36 -16.69
CA LEU A 8 5.17 0.55 -15.84
C LEU A 8 4.53 -0.78 -15.43
N ILE A 9 3.23 -0.81 -15.18
CA ILE A 9 2.52 -2.03 -14.76
C ILE A 9 2.56 -3.11 -15.86
N PRO A 10 2.18 -2.82 -17.13
CA PRO A 10 2.32 -3.79 -18.22
C PRO A 10 3.78 -4.17 -18.53
N ALA A 11 4.74 -3.28 -18.28
CA ALA A 11 6.17 -3.57 -18.42
C ALA A 11 6.70 -4.55 -17.35
N GLY A 12 5.87 -5.02 -16.43
CA GLY A 12 6.25 -5.97 -15.39
C GLY A 12 7.01 -5.35 -14.22
N ILE A 13 7.06 -4.02 -14.14
CA ILE A 13 7.70 -3.33 -13.02
C ILE A 13 6.81 -3.49 -11.78
N ARG A 14 7.43 -3.91 -10.68
CA ARG A 14 6.71 -4.09 -9.40
C ARG A 14 6.39 -2.73 -8.79
N VAL A 15 5.09 -2.47 -8.61
CA VAL A 15 4.59 -1.21 -8.05
C VAL A 15 3.88 -1.45 -6.73
N TRP A 16 4.33 -0.76 -5.69
CA TRP A 16 3.66 -0.69 -4.39
C TRP A 16 3.36 0.78 -4.07
N LEU A 17 2.15 1.06 -3.61
CA LEU A 17 1.78 2.36 -3.03
C LEU A 17 1.43 2.16 -1.57
N PHE A 18 1.87 3.06 -0.70
CA PHE A 18 1.46 3.02 0.71
C PHE A 18 1.06 4.39 1.25
N SER A 19 0.18 4.39 2.25
CA SER A 19 -0.33 5.61 2.90
C SER A 19 -0.40 5.43 4.41
N GLY A 20 0.04 6.44 5.15
CA GLY A 20 -0.40 6.62 6.53
C GLY A 20 -1.87 7.03 6.56
N ASP A 21 -2.69 6.44 7.42
CA ASP A 21 -4.14 6.70 7.46
C ASP A 21 -4.54 7.94 8.28
N THR A 22 -3.61 8.56 9.01
CA THR A 22 -3.84 9.81 9.74
C THR A 22 -3.22 11.03 9.06
N ASP A 23 -2.69 10.89 7.84
CA ASP A 23 -2.23 12.03 7.03
C ASP A 23 -3.41 12.82 6.47
N ALA A 24 -3.34 14.15 6.58
CA ALA A 24 -4.31 15.09 6.02
C ALA A 24 -3.79 15.83 4.79
N VAL A 25 -2.48 15.82 4.50
CA VAL A 25 -1.90 16.52 3.35
C VAL A 25 -2.12 15.73 2.06
N VAL A 26 -1.80 14.43 2.07
CA VAL A 26 -2.10 13.49 0.99
C VAL A 26 -2.85 12.30 1.58
N PRO A 27 -4.15 12.48 1.90
CA PRO A 27 -4.89 11.51 2.70
C PRO A 27 -5.11 10.19 1.96
N LEU A 28 -5.33 9.13 2.75
CA LEU A 28 -5.66 7.78 2.28
C LEU A 28 -6.76 7.78 1.19
N THR A 29 -7.80 8.59 1.37
CA THR A 29 -8.93 8.70 0.42
C THR A 29 -8.48 9.16 -0.96
N ALA A 30 -7.58 10.15 -1.05
CA ALA A 30 -7.04 10.63 -2.32
C ALA A 30 -6.26 9.55 -3.07
N SER A 31 -5.44 8.77 -2.34
CA SER A 31 -4.70 7.64 -2.90
C SER A 31 -5.65 6.54 -3.41
N ARG A 32 -6.71 6.23 -2.65
CA ARG A 32 -7.72 5.23 -3.06
C ARG A 32 -8.45 5.64 -4.34
N TYR A 33 -8.91 6.90 -4.45
CA TYR A 33 -9.56 7.38 -5.67
C TYR A 33 -8.60 7.35 -6.87
N SER A 34 -7.34 7.71 -6.66
CA SER A 34 -6.31 7.68 -7.72
C SER A 34 -6.05 6.27 -8.23
N ILE A 35 -5.99 5.27 -7.33
CA ILE A 35 -5.86 3.86 -7.71
C ILE A 35 -7.13 3.36 -8.42
N ASP A 36 -8.32 3.70 -7.94
CA ASP A 36 -9.59 3.28 -8.57
C ASP A 36 -9.70 3.79 -10.02
N ALA A 37 -9.18 4.99 -10.30
CA ALA A 37 -9.14 5.53 -11.66
C ALA A 37 -8.25 4.71 -12.64
N LEU A 38 -7.36 3.85 -12.14
CA LEU A 38 -6.58 2.93 -12.99
C LEU A 38 -7.40 1.72 -13.46
N LYS A 39 -8.56 1.43 -12.83
CA LYS A 39 -9.45 0.31 -13.17
C LYS A 39 -8.73 -1.04 -13.24
N LEU A 40 -7.80 -1.26 -12.31
CA LEU A 40 -7.08 -2.53 -12.20
C LEU A 40 -7.98 -3.60 -11.57
N PRO A 41 -7.97 -4.85 -12.08
CA PRO A 41 -8.66 -5.97 -11.44
C PRO A 41 -8.13 -6.24 -10.03
N THR A 42 -9.03 -6.42 -9.05
CA THR A 42 -8.67 -6.85 -7.70
C THR A 42 -8.34 -8.35 -7.69
N LEU A 43 -7.17 -8.71 -7.19
CA LEU A 43 -6.73 -10.09 -6.98
C LEU A 43 -6.96 -10.56 -5.54
N THR A 44 -6.80 -9.65 -4.57
CA THR A 44 -7.08 -9.92 -3.16
C THR A 44 -7.84 -8.75 -2.58
N ASN A 45 -9.02 -9.00 -2.04
CA ASN A 45 -9.87 -7.99 -1.41
C ASN A 45 -9.19 -7.35 -0.20
N TRP A 46 -9.65 -6.17 0.16
CA TRP A 46 -9.17 -5.40 1.32
C TRP A 46 -9.12 -6.27 2.59
N TYR A 47 -7.91 -6.47 3.13
CA TYR A 47 -7.67 -7.34 4.29
C TYR A 47 -6.77 -6.66 5.33
N PRO A 48 -6.95 -6.92 6.64
CA PRO A 48 -6.04 -6.42 7.66
C PRO A 48 -4.72 -7.20 7.61
N TRP A 49 -3.60 -6.52 7.82
CA TRP A 49 -2.31 -7.17 8.04
C TRP A 49 -1.84 -6.95 9.47
N TYR A 50 -1.11 -7.94 9.98
CA TYR A 50 -0.81 -8.06 11.40
C TYR A 50 0.67 -8.00 11.70
N ASP A 51 0.94 -7.55 12.92
CA ASP A 51 2.28 -7.36 13.42
C ASP A 51 2.31 -7.64 14.92
N ASN A 52 2.72 -8.86 15.30
CA ASN A 52 2.59 -9.43 16.65
C ASN A 52 1.13 -9.43 17.16
N GLY A 53 0.20 -9.94 16.35
CA GLY A 53 -1.21 -10.07 16.72
C GLY A 53 -2.00 -8.75 16.77
N LYS A 54 -1.37 -7.62 16.44
CA LYS A 54 -2.04 -6.31 16.33
C LYS A 54 -2.16 -5.92 14.86
N VAL A 55 -3.26 -5.28 14.50
CA VAL A 55 -3.45 -4.73 13.15
C VAL A 55 -2.41 -3.63 12.92
N GLY A 56 -1.52 -3.84 11.97
CA GLY A 56 -0.55 -2.83 11.53
C GLY A 56 -1.11 -1.91 10.45
N GLY A 57 -2.16 -2.36 9.76
CA GLY A 57 -2.88 -1.63 8.74
C GLY A 57 -3.70 -2.57 7.87
N TRP A 58 -3.97 -2.13 6.63
CA TRP A 58 -4.70 -2.93 5.66
C TRP A 58 -3.97 -2.98 4.32
N SER A 59 -4.31 -3.97 3.50
CA SER A 59 -3.72 -4.18 2.19
C SER A 59 -4.77 -4.63 1.19
N GLN A 60 -4.58 -4.27 -0.08
CA GLN A 60 -5.34 -4.77 -1.21
C GLN A 60 -4.41 -4.97 -2.39
N ILE A 61 -4.59 -6.11 -3.07
CA ILE A 61 -3.72 -6.51 -4.18
C ILE A 61 -4.54 -6.42 -5.45
N TYR A 62 -4.07 -5.60 -6.39
CA TYR A 62 -4.57 -5.50 -7.74
C TYR A 62 -3.62 -6.21 -8.70
N LYS A 63 -4.09 -6.49 -9.92
CA LYS A 63 -3.22 -6.98 -10.98
C LYS A 63 -2.18 -5.92 -11.34
N GLY A 64 -0.95 -6.10 -10.83
CA GLY A 64 0.20 -5.24 -11.08
C GLY A 64 0.47 -4.14 -10.05
N LEU A 65 -0.36 -3.97 -9.02
CA LEU A 65 -0.17 -2.96 -7.98
C LEU A 65 -0.62 -3.50 -6.62
N THR A 66 0.21 -3.32 -5.59
CA THR A 66 -0.18 -3.57 -4.20
C THR A 66 -0.38 -2.24 -3.48
N PHE A 67 -1.52 -2.07 -2.80
CA PHE A 67 -1.79 -0.90 -1.98
C PHE A 67 -1.79 -1.28 -0.50
N VAL A 68 -1.06 -0.54 0.32
CA VAL A 68 -0.90 -0.80 1.76
C VAL A 68 -1.20 0.46 2.57
N THR A 69 -1.89 0.31 3.69
CA THR A 69 -2.00 1.37 4.69
C THR A 69 -1.29 0.99 5.96
N VAL A 70 -0.88 2.01 6.73
CA VAL A 70 -0.26 1.84 8.03
C VAL A 70 -1.08 2.59 9.07
N THR A 71 -1.68 1.85 10.00
CA THR A 71 -2.63 2.40 10.97
C THR A 71 -1.95 3.31 12.00
N GLY A 72 -2.50 4.51 12.15
CA GLY A 72 -2.02 5.55 13.03
C GLY A 72 -0.72 6.22 12.56
N ALA A 73 -0.33 6.04 11.30
CA ALA A 73 0.77 6.78 10.69
C ALA A 73 0.26 8.00 9.92
N GLY A 74 0.97 9.13 10.03
CA GLY A 74 0.77 10.31 9.20
C GLY A 74 1.66 10.30 7.95
N HIS A 75 1.93 11.48 7.38
CA HIS A 75 2.65 11.63 6.10
C HIS A 75 4.02 10.94 6.08
N LYS A 76 4.79 11.09 7.17
CA LYS A 76 6.11 10.45 7.34
C LYS A 76 5.96 9.10 8.05
N VAL A 77 5.44 8.10 7.34
CA VAL A 77 5.17 6.75 7.92
C VAL A 77 6.37 6.17 8.70
N PRO A 78 7.62 6.19 8.19
CA PRO A 78 8.76 5.62 8.93
C PRO A 78 9.10 6.36 10.23
N VAL A 79 8.67 7.62 10.39
CA VAL A 79 8.89 8.39 11.62
C VAL A 79 7.87 8.02 12.69
N LEU A 80 6.60 7.84 12.31
CA LEU A 80 5.50 7.60 13.25
C LEU A 80 5.24 6.12 13.55
N ARG A 81 5.58 5.24 12.61
CA ARG A 81 5.41 3.79 12.70
C ARG A 81 6.65 3.06 12.12
N PRO A 82 7.85 3.25 12.69
CA PRO A 82 9.11 2.74 12.14
C PRO A 82 9.11 1.21 11.97
N ARG A 83 8.56 0.48 12.95
CA ARG A 83 8.48 -0.99 12.91
C ARG A 83 7.62 -1.49 11.74
N GLN A 84 6.43 -0.92 11.59
CA GLN A 84 5.51 -1.25 10.51
C GLN A 84 6.06 -0.86 9.14
N ALA A 85 6.72 0.30 9.05
CA ALA A 85 7.37 0.75 7.82
C ALA A 85 8.49 -0.21 7.40
N PHE A 86 9.26 -0.72 8.36
CA PHE A 86 10.30 -1.71 8.10
C PHE A 86 9.72 -3.04 7.60
N ILE A 87 8.65 -3.55 8.20
CA ILE A 87 7.95 -4.76 7.74
C ILE A 87 7.42 -4.56 6.31
N LEU A 88 6.78 -3.43 6.03
CA LEU A 88 6.31 -3.09 4.68
C LEU A 88 7.47 -3.12 3.67
N PHE A 89 8.60 -2.50 4.01
CA PHE A 89 9.78 -2.49 3.16
C PHE A 89 10.35 -3.89 2.93
N GLN A 90 10.44 -4.72 3.96
CA GLN A 90 10.88 -6.12 3.85
C GLN A 90 9.94 -6.93 2.95
N SER A 91 8.62 -6.79 3.10
CA SER A 91 7.62 -7.45 2.26
C SER A 91 7.74 -7.03 0.79
N PHE A 92 7.96 -5.73 0.53
CA PHE A 92 8.21 -5.21 -0.81
C PHE A 92 9.47 -5.85 -1.45
N LEU A 93 10.59 -5.89 -0.72
CA LEU A 93 11.84 -6.47 -1.21
C LEU A 93 11.71 -7.98 -1.47
N ALA A 94 11.03 -8.70 -0.57
CA ALA A 94 10.81 -10.15 -0.66
C ALA A 94 9.73 -10.54 -1.68
N ASN A 95 9.04 -9.56 -2.29
CA ASN A 95 7.89 -9.79 -3.16
C ASN A 95 6.79 -10.65 -2.51
N LYS A 96 6.53 -10.41 -1.21
CA LYS A 96 5.51 -11.13 -0.45
C LYS A 96 4.37 -10.17 -0.07
N PRO A 97 3.11 -10.62 -0.06
CA PRO A 97 2.01 -9.85 0.50
C PRO A 97 2.28 -9.42 1.95
N MET A 98 1.57 -8.39 2.42
CA MET A 98 1.59 -8.03 3.84
C MET A 98 1.07 -9.22 4.68
N PRO A 99 1.69 -9.51 5.84
CA PRO A 99 1.37 -10.69 6.66
C PRO A 99 -0.07 -10.64 7.18
N SER A 100 -0.85 -11.67 6.90
CA SER A 100 -2.22 -11.88 7.39
C SER A 100 -2.25 -12.84 8.56
#